data_AF-A0A7J4U2H1-F1
#
_entry.id   AF-A0A7J4U2H1-F1
#
_cell.length_a   1.000
_cell.length_b   1.000
_cell.length_c   1.000
_cell.angle_alpha   90.00
_cell.angle_beta   90.00
_cell.angle_gamma   90.00
#
_symmetry.space_group_name_H-M   'P 1'
#
loop_
_entity.id
_entity.type
_entity.pdbx_description
1 polymer ?
#
loop_
_entity_poly.entity_id
_entity_poly.type
_entity_poly.pdbx_seq_one_letter_code
_entity_poly.pdbx_strand_id
1 'polypeptide(L)'
;MNREHNDEQEAVSPVIATILMVAITVVLAGVLYVWASSLAEGNTGDSLAFYQFDAEGGVGEVGTGTADNLARVTMTQGAEINWATLSLKISIDNGAPITCDNPDNEGGNCALIEFGDTTDSVWSIGDGVTIVESGQNLCDGICVVEITITDIREGRVIDESSTVVQSNGGSSSSGGSTGIACGPAQSISIAGSSTVLPLAEAWAEEFTEACSDVSITVEGGGSSAGAGRVCANSAKGTPVNIGDMSRNWKATETQDGIDSNGQLECGVGDTSITVTQLVVAVDGLSVVAKKGGNADTCINNLGGLTTAQLRWVFSAESDSDLNSAGLDMSSVVPNNDNDNTKEWSDLSSDCASVEIPIKYPDADSGTYDYFYDVILDYATEGFRSGTQSADDNVLVNALVADGNAIGYFGYAYYVENQATLSAFGVANDAVKGMGDTSETAVKPTESTVRDGSYQPLSRNLYMNVNNADWDKVDAFLDWAFSNDGQDEVGGVGYVSLNSQQMATMKSRLAAQGQY
;
A
#
# COMPACT_ATOMS: atom_id res chain seq x y z
N MET A 1 -13.51 9.59 -67.60
CA MET A 1 -14.86 9.20 -67.17
C MET A 1 -14.72 8.66 -65.76
N ASN A 2 -15.09 9.48 -64.77
CA ASN A 2 -15.08 9.15 -63.34
C ASN A 2 -16.04 8.00 -63.05
N ARG A 3 -15.66 7.10 -62.13
CA ARG A 3 -16.61 6.32 -61.34
C ARG A 3 -16.27 6.53 -59.88
N GLU A 4 -17.11 7.32 -59.22
CA GLU A 4 -17.19 7.45 -57.76
C GLU A 4 -17.71 6.13 -57.18
N HIS A 5 -17.10 5.68 -56.09
CA HIS A 5 -17.62 4.64 -55.21
C HIS A 5 -18.24 5.38 -54.02
N ASN A 6 -19.55 5.26 -53.84
CA ASN A 6 -20.25 5.76 -52.67
C ASN A 6 -20.09 4.74 -51.55
N ASP A 7 -19.49 5.18 -50.44
CA ASP A 7 -19.57 4.51 -49.14
C ASP A 7 -20.95 4.84 -48.52
N GLU A 8 -21.80 3.83 -48.36
CA GLU A 8 -22.98 3.93 -47.50
C GLU A 8 -22.61 3.40 -46.11
N GLN A 9 -22.45 4.31 -45.13
CA GLN A 9 -22.43 3.94 -43.72
C GLN A 9 -23.83 3.49 -43.30
N GLU A 10 -23.98 2.21 -42.95
CA GLU A 10 -25.21 1.68 -42.34
C GLU A 10 -25.44 2.35 -40.98
N ALA A 11 -26.38 3.30 -40.95
CA ALA A 11 -26.89 3.86 -39.70
C ALA A 11 -27.64 2.76 -38.93
N VAL A 12 -27.18 2.45 -37.72
CA VAL A 12 -27.89 1.56 -36.79
C VAL A 12 -29.27 2.15 -36.52
N SER A 13 -30.32 1.37 -36.80
CA SER A 13 -31.70 1.80 -36.64
C SER A 13 -31.96 2.33 -35.21
N PRO A 14 -32.67 3.47 -35.04
CA PRO A 14 -33.04 3.99 -33.73
C PRO A 14 -33.74 2.98 -32.81
N VAL A 15 -34.40 1.99 -33.42
CA VAL A 15 -35.07 0.87 -32.73
C VAL A 15 -34.06 -0.11 -32.11
N ILE A 16 -32.93 -0.35 -32.77
CA ILE A 16 -31.87 -1.25 -32.26
C ILE A 16 -31.13 -0.58 -31.09
N ALA A 17 -30.87 0.73 -31.18
CA ALA A 17 -30.24 1.48 -30.09
C ALA A 17 -31.12 1.51 -28.82
N THR A 18 -32.45 1.63 -28.97
CA THR A 18 -33.37 1.59 -27.83
C THR A 18 -33.45 0.20 -27.20
N ILE A 19 -33.43 -0.86 -28.01
CA ILE A 19 -33.42 -2.24 -27.50
C ILE A 19 -32.13 -2.52 -26.70
N LEU A 20 -30.96 -2.08 -27.20
CA LEU A 20 -29.69 -2.23 -26.51
C LEU A 20 -29.66 -1.45 -25.19
N MET A 21 -30.16 -0.21 -25.17
CA MET A 21 -30.20 0.60 -23.95
C MET A 21 -31.11 0.01 -22.87
N VAL A 22 -32.26 -0.57 -23.27
CA VAL A 22 -33.15 -1.29 -22.35
C VAL A 22 -32.51 -2.58 -21.86
N ALA A 23 -31.82 -3.33 -22.73
CA ALA A 23 -31.12 -4.55 -22.32
C ALA A 23 -29.98 -4.26 -21.31
N ILE A 24 -29.18 -3.21 -21.55
CA ILE A 24 -28.09 -2.81 -20.64
C ILE A 24 -28.65 -2.34 -19.29
N THR A 25 -29.72 -1.53 -19.27
CA THR A 25 -30.32 -1.07 -18.02
C THR A 25 -30.96 -2.20 -17.21
N VAL A 26 -31.57 -3.19 -17.87
CA VAL A 26 -32.10 -4.40 -17.21
C VAL A 26 -30.98 -5.28 -16.68
N VAL A 27 -29.87 -5.43 -17.40
CA VAL A 27 -28.70 -6.17 -16.94
C VAL A 27 -28.03 -5.47 -15.75
N LEU A 28 -27.82 -4.15 -15.81
CA LEU A 28 -27.26 -3.37 -14.70
C LEU A 28 -28.15 -3.40 -13.45
N ALA A 29 -29.48 -3.29 -13.62
CA ALA A 29 -30.42 -3.44 -12.51
C ALA A 29 -30.44 -4.87 -11.95
N GLY A 30 -30.26 -5.88 -12.80
CA GLY A 30 -30.11 -7.28 -12.40
C GLY A 30 -28.81 -7.51 -11.62
N VAL A 31 -27.69 -6.94 -12.06
CA VAL A 31 -26.39 -7.00 -11.37
C VAL A 31 -26.46 -6.29 -10.02
N LEU A 32 -27.08 -5.10 -9.95
CA LEU A 32 -27.34 -4.38 -8.71
C LEU A 32 -28.26 -5.16 -7.76
N TYR A 33 -29.28 -5.84 -8.28
CA TYR A 33 -30.17 -6.68 -7.47
C TYR A 33 -29.44 -7.92 -6.94
N VAL A 34 -28.62 -8.58 -7.77
CA VAL A 34 -27.79 -9.72 -7.35
C VAL A 34 -26.73 -9.31 -6.32
N TRP A 35 -26.14 -8.13 -6.48
CA TRP A 35 -25.26 -7.51 -5.47
C TRP A 35 -26.00 -7.21 -4.17
N ALA A 36 -27.18 -6.59 -4.24
CA ALA A 36 -27.98 -6.28 -3.06
C ALA A 36 -28.52 -7.55 -2.37
N SER A 37 -28.84 -8.60 -3.13
CA SER A 37 -29.29 -9.88 -2.59
C SER A 37 -28.14 -10.74 -2.05
N SER A 38 -26.94 -10.67 -2.62
CA SER A 38 -25.76 -11.37 -2.05
C SER A 38 -25.28 -10.71 -0.76
N LEU A 39 -25.43 -9.39 -0.64
CA LEU A 39 -25.26 -8.65 0.62
C LEU A 39 -26.32 -9.01 1.68
N ALA A 40 -27.54 -9.35 1.25
CA ALA A 40 -28.64 -9.72 2.16
C ALA A 40 -28.68 -11.21 2.55
N GLU A 41 -28.18 -12.12 1.69
CA GLU A 41 -28.27 -13.58 1.90
C GLU A 41 -27.02 -14.18 2.55
N GLY A 42 -25.95 -13.40 2.76
CA GLY A 42 -24.70 -13.85 3.37
C GLY A 42 -24.57 -13.69 4.89
N ASN A 43 -25.45 -12.97 5.58
CA ASN A 43 -25.18 -12.61 6.98
C ASN A 43 -26.41 -12.62 7.91
N THR A 44 -26.99 -13.81 8.11
CA THR A 44 -27.87 -14.06 9.27
C THR A 44 -27.04 -14.64 10.42
N GLY A 45 -26.19 -13.80 11.01
CA GLY A 45 -25.42 -14.09 12.22
C GLY A 45 -24.36 -13.05 12.47
N ASP A 46 -24.61 -12.17 13.45
CA ASP A 46 -23.79 -11.02 13.90
C ASP A 46 -23.64 -9.83 12.94
N SER A 47 -24.18 -8.71 13.38
CA SER A 47 -24.00 -7.41 12.75
C SER A 47 -22.52 -7.00 12.86
N LEU A 48 -21.82 -6.92 11.73
CA LEU A 48 -20.56 -6.21 11.64
C LEU A 48 -20.85 -4.71 11.82
N ALA A 49 -20.79 -4.22 13.06
CA ALA A 49 -20.72 -2.80 13.31
C ALA A 49 -19.29 -2.35 12.95
N PHE A 50 -19.15 -1.62 11.85
CA PHE A 50 -17.91 -0.92 11.51
C PHE A 50 -17.79 0.28 12.45
N TYR A 51 -16.78 0.25 13.29
CA TYR A 51 -16.41 1.33 14.19
C TYR A 51 -15.20 2.05 13.59
N GLN A 52 -15.20 3.38 13.65
CA GLN A 52 -14.06 4.20 13.25
C GLN A 52 -13.79 5.23 14.35
N PHE A 53 -12.52 5.36 14.70
CA PHE A 53 -12.04 6.31 15.69
C PHE A 53 -10.92 7.14 15.07
N ASP A 54 -10.86 8.40 15.49
CA ASP A 54 -9.76 9.31 15.18
C ASP A 54 -9.00 9.62 16.46
N ALA A 55 -7.68 9.56 16.42
CA ALA A 55 -6.81 9.77 17.57
C ALA A 55 -5.79 10.87 17.27
N GLU A 56 -5.87 11.97 18.01
CA GLU A 56 -4.96 13.09 17.93
C GLU A 56 -4.16 13.24 19.23
N GLY A 57 -3.02 13.95 19.17
CA GLY A 57 -2.21 14.23 20.36
C GLY A 57 -2.99 15.06 21.36
N GLY A 58 -2.77 14.81 22.66
CA GLY A 58 -3.41 15.57 23.72
C GLY A 58 -3.11 17.07 23.62
N VAL A 59 -4.11 17.90 23.91
CA VAL A 59 -3.97 19.36 23.88
C VAL A 59 -3.26 19.82 25.15
N GLY A 60 -2.08 20.43 25.03
CA GLY A 60 -1.32 20.98 26.16
C GLY A 60 0.18 20.69 26.06
N GLU A 61 0.95 21.09 27.08
CA GLU A 61 2.35 20.68 27.21
C GLU A 61 2.41 19.36 27.99
N VAL A 62 3.08 18.36 27.42
CA VAL A 62 3.45 17.14 28.14
C VAL A 62 4.82 17.36 28.78
N GLY A 63 4.92 17.17 30.09
CA GLY A 63 6.12 17.49 30.85
C GLY A 63 6.32 16.52 32.00
N THR A 64 7.08 16.92 33.01
CA THR A 64 7.32 16.05 34.18
C THR A 64 6.12 15.97 35.13
N GLY A 65 4.93 16.29 34.63
CA GLY A 65 3.66 16.30 35.35
C GLY A 65 3.16 14.89 35.60
N THR A 66 1.96 14.80 36.18
CA THR A 66 1.24 13.51 36.30
C THR A 66 -0.24 13.70 35.95
N ALA A 67 -0.51 14.73 35.14
CA ALA A 67 -1.84 15.21 34.78
C ALA A 67 -1.81 15.84 33.39
N ASP A 68 -0.95 15.30 32.52
CA ASP A 68 -0.74 15.80 31.17
C ASP A 68 -1.69 15.07 30.20
N ASN A 69 -2.22 15.80 29.22
CA ASN A 69 -3.08 15.23 28.21
C ASN A 69 -2.23 14.46 27.20
N LEU A 70 -2.47 13.16 27.07
CA LEU A 70 -1.71 12.27 26.19
C LEU A 70 -2.37 12.17 24.81
N ALA A 71 -3.67 11.89 24.75
CA ALA A 71 -4.33 11.73 23.47
C ALA A 71 -5.78 12.15 23.55
N ARG A 72 -6.36 12.51 22.41
CA ARG A 72 -7.79 12.73 22.27
C ARG A 72 -8.33 11.79 21.21
N VAL A 73 -9.28 10.95 21.61
CA VAL A 73 -9.89 9.92 20.77
C VAL A 73 -11.33 10.30 20.52
N THR A 74 -11.75 10.35 19.26
CA THR A 74 -13.12 10.71 18.85
C THR A 74 -13.72 9.56 18.05
N MET A 75 -14.96 9.19 18.33
CA MET A 75 -15.67 8.20 17.51
C MET A 75 -16.27 8.90 16.29
N THR A 76 -15.86 8.49 15.09
CA THR A 76 -16.31 9.10 13.82
C THR A 76 -17.34 8.24 13.10
N GLN A 77 -17.40 6.94 13.40
CA GLN A 77 -18.40 6.02 12.86
C GLN A 77 -18.68 4.86 13.83
N GLY A 78 -19.93 4.37 13.84
CA GLY A 78 -20.35 3.17 14.56
C GLY A 78 -21.66 3.33 15.34
N ALA A 79 -22.14 2.26 15.95
CA ALA A 79 -23.31 2.31 16.84
C ALA A 79 -22.91 2.72 18.27
N GLU A 80 -23.80 3.33 19.04
CA GLU A 80 -23.52 3.73 20.44
C GLU A 80 -22.93 2.57 21.25
N ILE A 81 -21.81 2.81 21.95
CA ILE A 81 -21.12 1.78 22.74
C ILE A 81 -21.23 2.10 24.23
N ASN A 82 -21.61 1.13 25.06
CA ASN A 82 -21.66 1.36 26.50
C ASN A 82 -20.24 1.40 27.12
N TRP A 83 -19.94 2.41 27.93
CA TRP A 83 -18.65 2.53 28.61
C TRP A 83 -18.30 1.32 29.48
N ALA A 84 -19.28 0.64 30.08
CA ALA A 84 -19.06 -0.55 30.90
C ALA A 84 -18.58 -1.77 30.10
N THR A 85 -18.62 -1.71 28.77
CA THR A 85 -18.24 -2.82 27.88
C THR A 85 -16.97 -2.54 27.10
N LEU A 86 -16.33 -1.40 27.37
CA LEU A 86 -15.06 -1.02 26.76
C LEU A 86 -13.92 -1.12 27.75
N SER A 87 -12.78 -1.56 27.24
CA SER A 87 -11.47 -1.41 27.88
C SER A 87 -10.57 -0.64 26.92
N LEU A 88 -10.08 0.51 27.38
CA LEU A 88 -9.07 1.28 26.66
C LEU A 88 -7.71 1.07 27.32
N LYS A 89 -6.73 0.67 26.52
CA LYS A 89 -5.34 0.53 26.96
C LYS A 89 -4.45 1.47 26.17
N ILE A 90 -3.43 2.00 26.84
CA ILE A 90 -2.36 2.74 26.20
C ILE A 90 -1.02 2.06 26.38
N SER A 91 -0.15 2.20 25.40
CA SER A 91 1.27 1.85 25.49
C SER A 91 2.07 3.10 25.14
N ILE A 92 3.04 3.45 25.98
CA ILE A 92 3.93 4.60 25.75
C ILE A 92 5.26 4.06 25.28
N ASP A 93 5.71 4.51 24.10
CA ASP A 93 6.99 4.14 23.49
C ASP A 93 7.24 2.61 23.45
N ASN A 94 6.21 1.83 23.07
CA ASN A 94 6.20 0.35 23.09
C ASN A 94 6.36 -0.26 24.48
N GLY A 95 5.97 0.46 25.53
CA GLY A 95 5.95 0.00 26.91
C GLY A 95 4.89 -1.09 27.16
N ALA A 96 4.86 -1.59 28.39
CA ALA A 96 3.80 -2.52 28.78
C ALA A 96 2.43 -1.81 28.71
N PRO A 97 1.39 -2.43 28.11
CA PRO A 97 0.07 -1.81 28.02
C PRO A 97 -0.50 -1.49 29.41
N ILE A 98 -0.90 -0.24 29.58
CA ILE A 98 -1.53 0.32 30.77
C ILE A 98 -3.03 0.42 30.47
N THR A 99 -3.87 -0.09 31.36
CA THR A 99 -5.32 0.10 31.22
C THR A 99 -5.70 1.45 31.83
N CYS A 100 -6.38 2.29 31.05
CA CYS A 100 -6.89 3.57 31.55
C CYS A 100 -8.23 3.37 32.24
N ASP A 101 -8.46 4.18 33.26
CA ASP A 101 -9.73 4.19 33.98
C ASP A 101 -10.82 4.78 33.10
N ASN A 102 -11.90 4.03 32.93
CA ASN A 102 -13.11 4.52 32.26
C ASN A 102 -13.65 5.76 32.98
N PRO A 103 -14.40 6.63 32.28
CA PRO A 103 -15.03 7.80 32.89
C PRO A 103 -15.74 7.44 34.21
N ASP A 104 -15.64 8.32 35.21
CA ASP A 104 -16.14 8.16 36.59
C ASP A 104 -15.38 7.17 37.51
N ASN A 105 -14.25 6.59 37.07
CA ASN A 105 -13.38 5.79 37.92
C ASN A 105 -12.09 6.55 38.28
N GLU A 106 -11.54 6.26 39.47
CA GLU A 106 -10.29 6.85 39.95
C GLU A 106 -9.34 5.75 40.47
N GLY A 107 -8.03 5.91 40.22
CA GLY A 107 -6.97 5.14 40.88
C GLY A 107 -5.93 4.47 39.95
N GLY A 108 -6.13 4.53 38.64
CA GLY A 108 -5.23 4.05 37.59
C GLY A 108 -4.19 5.10 37.17
N ASN A 109 -3.22 4.64 36.36
CA ASN A 109 -2.08 5.44 35.89
C ASN A 109 -2.47 6.43 34.76
N CYS A 110 -3.61 6.22 34.11
CA CYS A 110 -4.22 7.14 33.14
C CYS A 110 -5.74 7.14 33.32
N ALA A 111 -6.38 8.28 33.09
CA ALA A 111 -7.81 8.49 33.22
C ALA A 111 -8.41 8.94 31.88
N LEU A 112 -9.65 8.51 31.60
CA LEU A 112 -10.42 8.95 30.45
C LEU A 112 -11.38 10.08 30.87
N ILE A 113 -11.18 11.27 30.30
CA ILE A 113 -12.07 12.42 30.50
C ILE A 113 -12.92 12.59 29.25
N GLU A 114 -14.22 12.36 29.38
CA GLU A 114 -15.17 12.46 28.27
C GLU A 114 -15.39 13.91 27.81
N PHE A 115 -15.60 14.09 26.50
CA PHE A 115 -16.07 15.34 25.90
C PHE A 115 -17.13 15.03 24.82
N GLY A 116 -18.04 15.98 24.58
CA GLY A 116 -19.21 15.76 23.72
C GLY A 116 -20.51 15.77 24.54
N ASP A 117 -21.45 14.89 24.22
CA ASP A 117 -22.51 14.52 25.15
C ASP A 117 -21.93 13.66 26.27
N THR A 118 -22.10 14.11 27.51
CA THR A 118 -21.58 13.43 28.73
C THR A 118 -22.74 13.11 29.69
N THR A 119 -23.98 13.27 29.20
CA THR A 119 -25.18 13.08 30.01
C THR A 119 -25.73 11.65 29.91
N ASP A 120 -25.20 10.88 28.97
CA ASP A 120 -25.47 9.46 28.80
C ASP A 120 -24.28 8.62 29.32
N SER A 121 -24.37 7.31 29.17
CA SER A 121 -23.30 6.38 29.59
C SER A 121 -22.83 5.56 28.40
N VAL A 122 -22.79 6.22 27.24
CA VAL A 122 -22.44 5.62 25.97
C VAL A 122 -21.46 6.52 25.22
N TRP A 123 -20.61 5.91 24.41
CA TRP A 123 -19.80 6.61 23.44
C TRP A 123 -20.57 6.68 22.12
N SER A 124 -20.97 7.88 21.71
CA SER A 124 -21.68 8.13 20.45
C SER A 124 -20.79 8.79 19.39
N ILE A 125 -21.24 8.79 18.13
CA ILE A 125 -20.53 9.46 17.05
C ILE A 125 -20.43 10.97 17.35
N GLY A 126 -19.21 11.50 17.29
CA GLY A 126 -18.89 12.89 17.60
C GLY A 126 -18.44 13.13 19.04
N ASP A 127 -18.65 12.17 19.93
CA ASP A 127 -18.14 12.19 21.30
C ASP A 127 -16.74 11.58 21.36
N GLY A 128 -16.05 11.80 22.47
CA GLY A 128 -14.72 11.25 22.64
C GLY A 128 -14.18 11.35 24.05
N VAL A 129 -12.95 10.86 24.20
CA VAL A 129 -12.21 10.91 25.47
C VAL A 129 -10.88 11.57 25.29
N THR A 130 -10.51 12.37 26.27
CA THR A 130 -9.13 12.80 26.48
C THR A 130 -8.48 11.82 27.43
N ILE A 131 -7.42 11.18 26.99
CA ILE A 131 -6.56 10.33 27.80
C ILE A 131 -5.60 11.24 28.56
N VAL A 132 -5.67 11.21 29.88
CA VAL A 132 -4.85 12.05 30.76
C VAL A 132 -4.03 11.17 31.68
N GLU A 133 -2.79 11.55 31.93
CA GLU A 133 -2.02 10.94 33.01
C GLU A 133 -2.72 11.09 34.36
N SER A 134 -2.62 10.08 35.20
CA SER A 134 -3.23 10.08 36.53
C SER A 134 -2.27 9.49 37.55
N GLY A 135 -1.66 10.35 38.35
CA GLY A 135 -0.84 9.94 39.52
C GLY A 135 0.50 9.30 39.19
N GLN A 136 0.81 9.06 37.92
CA GLN A 136 2.12 8.67 37.40
C GLN A 136 2.43 9.52 36.16
N ASN A 137 3.69 9.88 36.03
CA ASN A 137 4.22 10.48 34.81
C ASN A 137 4.51 9.33 33.83
N LEU A 138 3.85 9.35 32.68
CA LEU A 138 3.94 8.32 31.65
C LEU A 138 4.79 8.82 30.48
N CYS A 139 4.80 10.13 30.20
CA CYS A 139 5.52 10.73 29.10
C CYS A 139 6.30 11.99 29.52
N ASP A 140 7.62 11.98 29.37
CA ASP A 140 8.51 13.11 29.64
C ASP A 140 8.97 13.79 28.33
N GLY A 141 8.05 14.45 27.61
CA GLY A 141 8.37 15.24 26.40
C GLY A 141 7.70 14.73 25.12
N ILE A 142 8.49 14.27 24.14
CA ILE A 142 7.96 13.65 22.91
C ILE A 142 7.78 12.16 23.17
N CYS A 143 6.55 11.66 23.13
CA CYS A 143 6.28 10.23 23.24
C CYS A 143 5.25 9.77 22.23
N VAL A 144 5.32 8.49 21.89
CA VAL A 144 4.31 7.80 21.08
C VAL A 144 3.31 7.13 22.01
N VAL A 145 2.04 7.47 21.84
CA VAL A 145 0.92 6.88 22.59
C VAL A 145 0.17 5.96 21.64
N GLU A 146 0.31 4.66 21.86
CA GLU A 146 -0.49 3.63 21.20
C GLU A 146 -1.76 3.41 22.00
N ILE A 147 -2.90 3.30 21.33
CA ILE A 147 -4.23 3.22 21.93
C ILE A 147 -4.91 1.96 21.38
N THR A 148 -5.37 1.12 22.28
CA THR A 148 -6.13 -0.09 21.94
C THR A 148 -7.49 -0.02 22.62
N ILE A 149 -8.55 -0.03 21.81
CA ILE A 149 -9.93 -0.06 22.30
C ILE A 149 -10.48 -1.48 22.08
N THR A 150 -11.01 -2.10 23.14
CA THR A 150 -11.51 -3.48 23.09
C THR A 150 -12.93 -3.56 23.65
N ASP A 151 -13.85 -4.22 22.93
CA ASP A 151 -15.11 -4.68 23.53
C ASP A 151 -14.83 -5.94 24.37
N ILE A 152 -14.95 -5.80 25.69
CA ILE A 152 -14.61 -6.87 26.63
C ILE A 152 -15.66 -7.97 26.71
N ARG A 153 -16.88 -7.75 26.21
CA ARG A 153 -17.91 -8.80 26.14
C ARG A 153 -17.64 -9.74 24.99
N GLU A 154 -17.24 -9.18 23.84
CA GLU A 154 -16.91 -9.95 22.64
C GLU A 154 -15.45 -10.42 22.63
N GLY A 155 -14.58 -9.81 23.45
CA GLY A 155 -13.15 -10.08 23.46
C GLY A 155 -12.46 -9.60 22.17
N ARG A 156 -13.03 -8.59 21.52
CA ARG A 156 -12.63 -8.11 20.19
C ARG A 156 -12.04 -6.71 20.28
N VAL A 157 -10.88 -6.53 19.67
CA VAL A 157 -10.29 -5.20 19.46
C VAL A 157 -11.13 -4.46 18.41
N ILE A 158 -11.59 -3.27 18.76
CA ILE A 158 -12.43 -2.43 17.90
C ILE A 158 -11.65 -1.27 17.27
N ASP A 159 -10.51 -0.89 17.86
CA ASP A 159 -9.61 0.12 17.32
C ASP A 159 -8.18 -0.09 17.83
N GLU A 160 -7.22 0.13 16.94
CA GLU A 160 -5.80 0.30 17.28
C GLU A 160 -5.28 1.54 16.58
N SER A 161 -5.06 2.59 17.36
CA SER A 161 -4.61 3.88 16.87
C SER A 161 -3.32 4.30 17.57
N SER A 162 -2.60 5.25 16.99
CA SER A 162 -1.39 5.80 17.62
C SER A 162 -1.27 7.28 17.34
N THR A 163 -0.84 8.04 18.33
CA THR A 163 -0.55 9.46 18.18
C THR A 163 0.80 9.83 18.79
N VAL A 164 1.35 10.96 18.35
CA VAL A 164 2.56 11.54 18.92
C VAL A 164 2.14 12.76 19.73
N VAL A 165 2.63 12.85 20.96
CA VAL A 165 2.40 13.98 21.86
C VAL A 165 3.73 14.66 22.11
N GLN A 166 3.74 15.99 22.08
CA GLN A 166 4.95 16.78 22.23
C GLN A 166 4.71 18.01 23.11
N SER A 167 5.72 18.44 23.85
CA SER A 167 5.73 19.76 24.49
C SER A 167 5.96 20.84 23.43
N ASN A 168 4.92 21.52 22.96
CA ASN A 168 5.09 22.70 22.12
C ASN A 168 4.29 23.89 22.65
N GLY A 169 5.02 24.91 23.13
CA GLY A 169 4.53 26.25 23.47
C GLY A 169 4.12 27.08 22.25
N GLY A 170 3.26 26.53 21.40
CA GLY A 170 2.73 27.17 20.20
C GLY A 170 1.26 26.81 20.03
N SER A 171 0.39 27.82 20.13
CA SER A 171 -1.08 27.73 20.10
C SER A 171 -1.63 26.71 19.10
N SER A 172 -2.18 25.61 19.62
CA SER A 172 -3.17 24.80 18.92
C SER A 172 -4.49 25.57 18.90
N SER A 173 -4.87 26.07 17.73
CA SER A 173 -6.21 26.63 17.51
C SER A 173 -7.22 25.50 17.40
N SER A 174 -8.11 25.47 18.38
CA SER A 174 -9.34 24.68 18.47
C SER A 174 -10.20 24.72 17.21
N GLY A 175 -10.59 23.53 16.74
CA GLY A 175 -11.89 23.17 16.14
C GLY A 175 -12.55 24.11 15.13
N GLY A 176 -12.58 23.67 13.86
CA GLY A 176 -13.55 24.12 12.86
C GLY A 176 -12.98 24.24 11.44
N SER A 177 -13.46 23.37 10.54
CA SER A 177 -13.10 23.17 9.11
C SER A 177 -11.68 22.68 8.85
N THR A 178 -11.56 21.41 8.43
CA THR A 178 -10.37 20.78 7.84
C THR A 178 -9.98 21.54 6.56
N GLY A 179 -9.17 22.58 6.72
CA GLY A 179 -8.50 23.23 5.61
C GLY A 179 -7.06 22.75 5.56
N ILE A 180 -6.62 22.26 4.40
CA ILE A 180 -5.24 21.88 4.16
C ILE A 180 -4.34 23.10 4.41
N ALA A 181 -3.30 22.94 5.22
CA ALA A 181 -2.35 24.00 5.53
C ALA A 181 -1.34 24.13 4.37
N CYS A 182 -1.58 25.08 3.46
CA CYS A 182 -0.89 25.13 2.16
C CYS A 182 0.58 25.59 2.16
N GLY A 183 1.14 26.03 3.28
CA GLY A 183 2.51 26.57 3.32
C GLY A 183 2.69 27.83 2.43
N PRO A 184 3.93 28.25 2.13
CA PRO A 184 4.20 29.38 1.24
C PRO A 184 3.97 29.04 -0.24
N ALA A 185 3.63 30.05 -1.04
CA ALA A 185 3.49 29.92 -2.49
C ALA A 185 4.83 29.49 -3.13
N GLN A 186 4.86 28.33 -3.77
CA GLN A 186 6.10 27.74 -4.29
C GLN A 186 5.89 26.65 -5.33
N SER A 187 6.98 26.24 -5.98
CA SER A 187 7.01 25.08 -6.87
C SER A 187 7.78 23.94 -6.21
N ILE A 188 7.14 22.78 -6.11
CA ILE A 188 7.74 21.53 -5.67
C ILE A 188 7.99 20.67 -6.90
N SER A 189 9.17 20.09 -6.99
CA SER A 189 9.55 19.15 -8.03
C SER A 189 9.81 17.77 -7.43
N ILE A 190 9.14 16.76 -7.97
CA ILE A 190 9.22 15.37 -7.58
C ILE A 190 9.62 14.57 -8.81
N ALA A 191 10.58 13.65 -8.67
CA ALA A 191 10.84 12.72 -9.75
C ALA A 191 11.43 11.39 -9.32
N GLY A 192 11.16 10.33 -10.10
CA GLY A 192 11.85 9.06 -9.94
C GLY A 192 11.00 7.85 -10.33
N SER A 193 10.79 6.96 -9.37
CA SER A 193 10.19 5.64 -9.60
C SER A 193 8.82 5.70 -10.27
N SER A 194 8.68 5.00 -11.39
CA SER A 194 7.39 4.80 -12.07
C SER A 194 6.38 4.03 -11.22
N THR A 195 6.83 3.32 -10.17
CA THR A 195 5.94 2.74 -9.17
C THR A 195 5.44 3.78 -8.19
N VAL A 196 6.26 4.72 -7.74
CA VAL A 196 5.78 5.74 -6.78
C VAL A 196 4.91 6.79 -7.49
N LEU A 197 5.10 6.94 -8.81
CA LEU A 197 4.44 7.94 -9.65
C LEU A 197 2.92 8.07 -9.44
N PRO A 198 2.09 7.00 -9.44
CA PRO A 198 0.65 7.15 -9.25
C PRO A 198 0.26 7.76 -7.90
N LEU A 199 0.98 7.38 -6.82
CA LEU A 199 0.75 7.95 -5.49
C LEU A 199 1.19 9.41 -5.43
N ALA A 200 2.37 9.71 -6.00
CA ALA A 200 2.89 11.07 -6.04
C ALA A 200 1.99 12.01 -6.86
N GLU A 201 1.41 11.53 -7.97
CA GLU A 201 0.45 12.27 -8.80
C GLU A 201 -0.89 12.50 -8.06
N ALA A 202 -1.45 11.47 -7.42
CA ALA A 202 -2.68 11.60 -6.63
C ALA A 202 -2.52 12.64 -5.50
N TRP A 203 -1.45 12.53 -4.71
CA TRP A 203 -1.13 13.50 -3.67
C TRP A 203 -0.88 14.90 -4.23
N ALA A 204 -0.19 15.02 -5.36
CA ALA A 204 0.05 16.31 -5.99
C ALA A 204 -1.24 16.98 -6.47
N GLU A 205 -2.13 16.21 -7.11
CA GLU A 205 -3.41 16.71 -7.63
C GLU A 205 -4.30 17.22 -6.49
N GLU A 206 -4.53 16.42 -5.46
CA GLU A 206 -5.40 16.79 -4.35
C GLU A 206 -4.84 17.97 -3.53
N PHE A 207 -3.53 17.95 -3.24
CA PHE A 207 -2.90 19.05 -2.52
C PHE A 207 -2.95 20.36 -3.32
N THR A 208 -2.71 20.32 -4.64
CA THR A 208 -2.75 21.54 -5.48
C THR A 208 -4.16 22.04 -5.74
N GLU A 209 -5.18 21.17 -5.72
CA GLU A 209 -6.59 21.59 -5.73
C GLU A 209 -6.94 22.41 -4.50
N ALA A 210 -6.46 21.98 -3.32
CA ALA A 210 -6.67 22.70 -2.07
C ALA A 210 -5.77 23.96 -1.94
N CYS A 211 -4.57 23.91 -2.52
CA CYS A 211 -3.51 24.90 -2.36
C CYS A 211 -3.11 25.52 -3.69
N SER A 212 -3.97 26.39 -4.24
CA SER A 212 -3.82 26.97 -5.59
C SER A 212 -2.53 27.76 -5.84
N ASP A 213 -1.84 28.20 -4.77
CA ASP A 213 -0.58 28.94 -4.85
C ASP A 213 0.66 28.02 -4.85
N VAL A 214 0.47 26.71 -4.70
CA VAL A 214 1.50 25.68 -4.80
C VAL A 214 1.38 24.96 -6.14
N SER A 215 2.50 24.77 -6.83
CA SER A 215 2.57 23.98 -8.06
C SER A 215 3.48 22.79 -7.83
N ILE A 216 2.95 21.58 -7.98
CA ILE A 216 3.73 20.35 -7.85
C ILE A 216 3.89 19.73 -9.24
N THR A 217 5.14 19.49 -9.65
CA THR A 217 5.46 18.77 -10.88
C THR A 217 6.03 17.40 -10.52
N VAL A 218 5.40 16.35 -11.04
CA VAL A 218 5.82 14.96 -10.82
C VAL A 218 6.31 14.38 -12.14
N GLU A 219 7.48 13.73 -12.14
CA GLU A 219 8.07 13.12 -13.33
C GLU A 219 8.58 11.68 -13.05
N GLY A 220 8.25 10.73 -13.92
CA GLY A 220 8.86 9.39 -13.88
C GLY A 220 10.35 9.36 -14.27
N GLY A 221 10.92 8.16 -14.34
CA GLY A 221 12.33 7.95 -14.73
C GLY A 221 13.05 6.80 -14.01
N GLY A 222 12.38 6.14 -13.06
CA GLY A 222 12.91 5.03 -12.28
C GLY A 222 13.66 5.47 -11.01
N SER A 223 13.80 4.56 -10.05
CA SER A 223 14.39 4.85 -8.73
C SER A 223 15.82 5.41 -8.79
N SER A 224 16.62 5.00 -9.79
CA SER A 224 17.98 5.51 -9.97
C SER A 224 18.01 6.93 -10.56
N ALA A 225 16.94 7.37 -11.23
CA ALA A 225 16.78 8.77 -11.64
C ALA A 225 16.36 9.61 -10.42
N GLY A 226 15.42 9.13 -9.59
CA GLY A 226 15.02 9.81 -8.36
C GLY A 226 16.20 10.05 -7.41
N ALA A 227 16.94 9.00 -7.07
CA ALA A 227 18.16 9.09 -6.25
C ALA A 227 19.19 10.09 -6.81
N GLY A 228 19.38 10.07 -8.13
CA GLY A 228 20.32 10.98 -8.78
C GLY A 228 19.86 12.43 -8.78
N ARG A 229 18.58 12.68 -9.07
CA ARG A 229 18.04 14.04 -9.21
C ARG A 229 17.92 14.74 -7.86
N VAL A 230 17.55 14.05 -6.77
CA VAL A 230 17.58 14.65 -5.43
C VAL A 230 19.01 15.02 -5.00
N CYS A 231 19.99 14.20 -5.41
CA CYS A 231 21.42 14.48 -5.22
C CYS A 231 22.04 15.42 -6.27
N ALA A 232 21.23 16.12 -7.07
CA ALA A 232 21.69 17.04 -8.13
C ALA A 232 22.70 16.45 -9.14
N ASN A 233 22.63 15.15 -9.40
CA ASN A 233 23.44 14.47 -10.40
C ASN A 233 22.96 14.82 -11.81
N SER A 234 23.69 15.70 -12.49
CA SER A 234 23.36 16.17 -13.84
C SER A 234 23.26 15.08 -14.91
N ALA A 235 23.86 13.90 -14.68
CA ALA A 235 23.71 12.75 -15.57
C ALA A 235 22.33 12.07 -15.47
N LYS A 236 21.55 12.39 -14.43
CA LYS A 236 20.23 11.81 -14.15
C LYS A 236 19.07 12.76 -14.42
N GLY A 237 19.35 14.03 -14.70
CA GLY A 237 18.34 15.04 -15.06
C GLY A 237 18.46 16.31 -14.24
N THR A 238 17.42 17.14 -14.31
CA THR A 238 17.32 18.37 -13.51
C THR A 238 17.16 18.02 -12.02
N PRO A 239 17.86 18.71 -11.10
CA PRO A 239 17.67 18.50 -9.67
C PRO A 239 16.21 18.66 -9.24
N VAL A 240 15.79 17.88 -8.23
CA VAL A 240 14.43 17.90 -7.68
C VAL A 240 14.45 18.02 -6.16
N ASN A 241 13.33 18.44 -5.58
CA ASN A 241 13.18 18.54 -4.12
C ASN A 241 12.97 17.15 -3.49
N ILE A 242 12.21 16.29 -4.19
CA ILE A 242 11.88 14.93 -3.74
C ILE A 242 12.26 13.92 -4.81
N GLY A 243 13.06 12.93 -4.43
CA GLY A 243 13.45 11.78 -5.27
C GLY A 243 12.63 10.54 -4.93
N ASP A 244 11.80 10.10 -5.86
CA ASP A 244 10.94 8.92 -5.67
C ASP A 244 11.67 7.61 -5.94
N MET A 245 11.53 6.63 -5.06
CA MET A 245 12.23 5.34 -5.16
C MET A 245 11.32 4.19 -4.71
N SER A 246 11.36 3.07 -5.43
CA SER A 246 10.68 1.80 -5.09
C SER A 246 11.66 0.72 -4.59
N ARG A 247 12.83 1.17 -4.12
CA ARG A 247 13.89 0.38 -3.50
C ARG A 247 14.71 1.27 -2.57
N ASN A 248 15.48 0.65 -1.69
CA ASN A 248 16.48 1.38 -0.91
C ASN A 248 17.64 1.89 -1.77
N TRP A 249 18.41 2.83 -1.20
CA TRP A 249 19.61 3.38 -1.80
C TRP A 249 20.67 2.30 -2.05
N LYS A 250 21.36 2.39 -3.19
CA LYS A 250 22.53 1.53 -3.46
C LYS A 250 23.73 2.08 -2.70
N ALA A 251 24.66 1.21 -2.31
CA ALA A 251 25.92 1.62 -1.68
C ALA A 251 26.72 2.63 -2.52
N THR A 252 26.58 2.61 -3.85
CA THR A 252 27.22 3.59 -4.74
C THR A 252 26.51 4.94 -4.80
N GLU A 253 25.27 5.04 -4.30
CA GLU A 253 24.46 6.26 -4.32
C GLU A 253 24.57 7.06 -3.02
N THR A 254 25.14 6.48 -1.98
CA THR A 254 25.34 7.08 -0.65
C THR A 254 26.81 7.08 -0.25
N GLN A 255 27.23 7.97 0.63
CA GLN A 255 28.58 7.88 1.22
C GLN A 255 28.68 6.76 2.27
N ASP A 256 27.85 6.82 3.30
CA ASP A 256 27.92 5.93 4.48
C ASP A 256 26.65 5.09 4.70
N GLY A 257 25.74 5.05 3.72
CA GLY A 257 24.43 4.42 3.85
C GLY A 257 23.40 5.34 4.51
N ILE A 258 22.29 4.74 4.97
CA ILE A 258 21.19 5.43 5.65
C ILE A 258 21.34 5.18 7.15
N ASP A 259 21.27 6.22 7.97
CA ASP A 259 21.33 6.12 9.43
C ASP A 259 19.98 5.69 10.06
N SER A 260 19.95 5.59 11.39
CA SER A 260 18.73 5.19 12.13
C SER A 260 17.59 6.19 12.01
N ASN A 261 17.89 7.45 11.70
CA ASN A 261 16.91 8.52 11.53
C ASN A 261 16.42 8.63 10.07
N GLY A 262 16.92 7.75 9.18
CA GLY A 262 16.57 7.79 7.76
C GLY A 262 17.35 8.83 6.98
N GLN A 263 18.42 9.40 7.54
CA GLN A 263 19.25 10.38 6.86
C GLN A 263 20.43 9.73 6.15
N LEU A 264 20.87 10.36 5.07
CA LEU A 264 22.07 9.96 4.33
C LEU A 264 22.74 11.16 3.68
N GLU A 265 24.00 10.98 3.32
CA GLU A 265 24.73 11.87 2.43
C GLU A 265 24.84 11.28 1.02
N CYS A 266 24.58 12.11 0.01
CA CYS A 266 24.67 11.72 -1.39
C CYS A 266 26.09 11.25 -1.74
N GLY A 267 26.20 10.06 -2.35
CA GLY A 267 27.46 9.50 -2.84
C GLY A 267 27.81 9.86 -4.29
N VAL A 268 26.83 10.35 -5.05
CA VAL A 268 26.98 10.80 -6.45
C VAL A 268 26.24 12.12 -6.66
N GLY A 269 26.66 12.90 -7.66
CA GLY A 269 26.13 14.25 -7.87
C GLY A 269 26.81 15.25 -6.95
N ASP A 270 26.04 16.06 -6.24
CA ASP A 270 26.54 16.94 -5.18
C ASP A 270 26.56 16.18 -3.84
N THR A 271 27.76 15.78 -3.42
CA THR A 271 27.96 14.99 -2.21
C THR A 271 27.79 15.79 -0.92
N SER A 272 27.59 17.11 -1.00
CA SER A 272 27.25 17.93 0.17
C SER A 272 25.76 17.91 0.50
N ILE A 273 24.92 17.37 -0.38
CA ILE A 273 23.49 17.22 -0.15
C ILE A 273 23.26 16.08 0.86
N THR A 274 22.51 16.41 1.91
CA THR A 274 21.92 15.44 2.83
C THR A 274 20.45 15.23 2.48
N VAL A 275 19.99 14.00 2.65
CA VAL A 275 18.64 13.58 2.26
C VAL A 275 17.99 12.86 3.43
N THR A 276 16.71 13.09 3.65
CA THR A 276 15.88 12.29 4.56
C THR A 276 14.96 11.39 3.76
N GLN A 277 15.05 10.08 3.99
CA GLN A 277 14.19 9.08 3.36
C GLN A 277 12.91 8.89 4.17
N LEU A 278 11.77 9.00 3.50
CA LEU A 278 10.45 8.68 4.04
C LEU A 278 9.91 7.45 3.33
N VAL A 279 9.41 6.48 4.09
CA VAL A 279 8.56 5.40 3.56
C VAL A 279 7.17 5.99 3.44
N VAL A 280 6.55 5.91 2.27
CA VAL A 280 5.25 6.55 1.99
C VAL A 280 4.11 5.55 1.83
N ALA A 281 4.42 4.35 1.36
CA ALA A 281 3.48 3.25 1.19
C ALA A 281 4.25 1.93 1.02
N VAL A 282 3.53 0.82 1.00
CA VAL A 282 4.07 -0.49 0.65
C VAL A 282 3.34 -1.02 -0.57
N ASP A 283 4.10 -1.35 -1.60
CA ASP A 283 3.57 -1.99 -2.81
C ASP A 283 3.74 -3.51 -2.70
N GLY A 284 2.76 -4.25 -3.21
CA GLY A 284 2.72 -5.70 -3.22
C GLY A 284 2.15 -6.23 -4.53
N LEU A 285 2.84 -7.18 -5.16
CA LEU A 285 2.39 -7.83 -6.39
C LEU A 285 1.88 -9.23 -6.07
N SER A 286 0.64 -9.52 -6.42
CA SER A 286 0.05 -10.84 -6.25
C SER A 286 0.26 -11.69 -7.50
N VAL A 287 0.75 -12.93 -7.34
CA VAL A 287 0.69 -13.96 -8.38
C VAL A 287 -0.62 -14.71 -8.22
N VAL A 288 -1.44 -14.74 -9.27
CA VAL A 288 -2.84 -15.15 -9.20
C VAL A 288 -3.25 -16.11 -10.31
N ALA A 289 -4.28 -16.90 -10.05
CA ALA A 289 -4.98 -17.71 -11.05
C ALA A 289 -6.44 -17.91 -10.66
N LYS A 290 -7.25 -18.38 -11.60
CA LYS A 290 -8.64 -18.74 -11.35
C LYS A 290 -8.75 -19.83 -10.28
N LYS A 291 -9.51 -19.54 -9.23
CA LYS A 291 -9.79 -20.48 -8.15
C LYS A 291 -10.48 -21.74 -8.68
N GLY A 292 -9.97 -22.91 -8.31
CA GLY A 292 -10.43 -24.22 -8.81
C GLY A 292 -10.04 -24.52 -10.26
N GLY A 293 -9.23 -23.68 -10.90
CA GLY A 293 -8.64 -23.97 -12.21
C GLY A 293 -7.50 -25.00 -12.15
N ASN A 294 -6.99 -25.38 -13.32
CA ASN A 294 -5.82 -26.25 -13.44
C ASN A 294 -4.56 -25.58 -12.88
N ALA A 295 -4.37 -24.28 -13.16
CA ALA A 295 -3.27 -23.50 -12.61
C ALA A 295 -3.30 -23.46 -11.07
N ASP A 296 -4.46 -23.10 -10.51
CA ASP A 296 -4.68 -23.07 -9.05
C ASP A 296 -4.45 -24.43 -8.39
N THR A 297 -4.97 -25.51 -8.99
CA THR A 297 -4.75 -26.86 -8.47
C THR A 297 -3.25 -27.24 -8.49
N CYS A 298 -2.57 -26.98 -9.61
CA CYS A 298 -1.15 -27.29 -9.75
C CYS A 298 -0.28 -26.53 -8.74
N ILE A 299 -0.42 -25.20 -8.67
CA ILE A 299 0.40 -24.36 -7.80
C ILE A 299 0.17 -24.69 -6.32
N ASN A 300 -1.08 -24.95 -5.91
CA ASN A 300 -1.36 -25.38 -4.55
C ASN A 300 -0.73 -26.75 -4.22
N ASN A 301 -0.71 -27.69 -5.16
CA ASN A 301 -0.05 -29.00 -4.96
C ASN A 301 1.47 -28.86 -4.86
N LEU A 302 2.07 -27.90 -5.56
CA LEU A 302 3.49 -27.55 -5.45
C LEU A 302 3.82 -26.83 -4.13
N GLY A 303 2.82 -26.28 -3.43
CA GLY A 303 3.00 -25.46 -2.24
C GLY A 303 3.36 -23.99 -2.51
N GLY A 304 3.26 -23.54 -3.76
CA GLY A 304 3.67 -22.21 -4.22
C GLY A 304 4.52 -22.27 -5.49
N LEU A 305 5.23 -21.19 -5.78
CA LEU A 305 6.23 -21.10 -6.85
C LEU A 305 7.50 -20.43 -6.32
N THR A 306 8.65 -20.76 -6.89
CA THR A 306 9.88 -19.99 -6.66
C THR A 306 10.01 -18.84 -7.66
N THR A 307 10.86 -17.85 -7.38
CA THR A 307 11.16 -16.79 -8.36
C THR A 307 11.81 -17.35 -9.62
N ALA A 308 12.58 -18.45 -9.54
CA ALA A 308 13.08 -19.18 -10.70
C ALA A 308 11.95 -19.75 -11.57
N GLN A 309 10.93 -20.37 -10.95
CA GLN A 309 9.76 -20.89 -11.66
C GLN A 309 8.93 -19.75 -12.27
N LEU A 310 8.76 -18.63 -11.57
CA LEU A 310 8.10 -17.45 -12.14
C LEU A 310 8.86 -16.90 -13.36
N ARG A 311 10.20 -16.80 -13.29
CA ARG A 311 11.02 -16.39 -14.43
C ARG A 311 10.83 -17.34 -15.61
N TRP A 312 10.87 -18.64 -15.37
CA TRP A 312 10.64 -19.63 -16.43
C TRP A 312 9.25 -19.50 -17.05
N VAL A 313 8.19 -19.29 -16.26
CA VAL A 313 6.81 -19.16 -16.75
C VAL A 313 6.61 -17.89 -17.59
N PHE A 314 7.12 -16.75 -17.12
CA PHE A 314 6.81 -15.44 -17.69
C PHE A 314 7.80 -14.97 -18.76
N SER A 315 9.05 -15.42 -18.75
CA SER A 315 10.06 -14.96 -19.71
C SER A 315 9.97 -15.67 -21.06
N ALA A 316 10.41 -14.97 -22.11
CA ALA A 316 10.60 -15.53 -23.45
C ALA A 316 11.98 -16.22 -23.63
N GLU A 317 12.81 -16.25 -22.58
CA GLU A 317 14.13 -16.88 -22.61
C GLU A 317 14.00 -18.39 -22.85
N SER A 318 14.92 -18.96 -23.62
CA SER A 318 15.00 -20.41 -23.77
C SER A 318 15.52 -21.06 -22.49
N ASP A 319 15.26 -22.36 -22.30
CA ASP A 319 15.81 -23.09 -21.15
C ASP A 319 17.35 -23.05 -21.10
N SER A 320 18.00 -22.94 -22.26
CA SER A 320 19.45 -22.75 -22.36
C SER A 320 19.89 -21.38 -21.84
N ASP A 321 19.13 -20.33 -22.12
CA ASP A 321 19.42 -18.97 -21.64
C ASP A 321 19.20 -18.89 -20.14
N LEU A 322 18.09 -19.46 -19.64
CA LEU A 322 17.78 -19.53 -18.20
C LEU A 322 18.83 -20.33 -17.43
N ASN A 323 19.26 -21.46 -17.95
CA ASN A 323 20.36 -22.24 -17.36
C ASN A 323 21.69 -21.45 -17.37
N SER A 324 21.94 -20.66 -18.42
CA SER A 324 23.11 -19.78 -18.51
C SER A 324 23.03 -18.58 -17.54
N ALA A 325 21.82 -18.12 -17.23
CA ALA A 325 21.55 -17.11 -16.21
C ALA A 325 21.63 -17.66 -14.77
N GLY A 326 21.81 -18.98 -14.61
CA GLY A 326 22.09 -19.63 -13.33
C GLY A 326 20.92 -20.40 -12.71
N LEU A 327 19.80 -20.54 -13.42
CA LEU A 327 18.69 -21.38 -12.96
C LEU A 327 19.05 -22.86 -13.10
N ASP A 328 18.72 -23.65 -12.08
CA ASP A 328 18.79 -25.11 -12.13
C ASP A 328 17.54 -25.65 -12.80
N MET A 329 17.58 -25.76 -14.13
CA MET A 329 16.43 -26.19 -14.93
C MET A 329 15.93 -27.59 -14.57
N SER A 330 16.80 -28.46 -14.03
CA SER A 330 16.39 -29.80 -13.56
C SER A 330 15.55 -29.76 -12.30
N SER A 331 15.65 -28.68 -11.52
CA SER A 331 14.83 -28.41 -10.34
C SER A 331 13.62 -27.53 -10.66
N VAL A 332 13.78 -26.55 -11.54
CA VAL A 332 12.72 -25.61 -11.92
C VAL A 332 11.59 -26.31 -12.68
N VAL A 333 11.95 -27.16 -13.65
CA VAL A 333 11.02 -27.94 -14.49
C VAL A 333 11.46 -29.41 -14.59
N PRO A 334 11.32 -30.18 -13.50
CA PRO A 334 11.85 -31.54 -13.42
C PRO A 334 11.20 -32.55 -14.39
N ASN A 335 10.07 -32.19 -14.99
CA ASN A 335 9.32 -33.05 -15.91
C ASN A 335 9.29 -32.51 -17.35
N ASN A 336 10.14 -31.52 -17.66
CA ASN A 336 10.25 -30.93 -19.00
C ASN A 336 10.48 -32.02 -20.07
N ASP A 337 9.58 -32.09 -21.05
CA ASP A 337 9.66 -33.05 -22.15
C ASP A 337 10.56 -32.59 -23.32
N ASN A 338 11.14 -31.40 -23.18
CA ASN A 338 12.04 -30.72 -24.12
C ASN A 338 11.37 -30.32 -25.44
N ASP A 339 10.07 -30.05 -25.42
CA ASP A 339 9.44 -29.25 -26.46
C ASP A 339 9.60 -27.73 -26.18
N ASN A 340 8.96 -26.87 -26.98
CA ASN A 340 9.06 -25.41 -26.83
C ASN A 340 7.82 -24.80 -26.13
N THR A 341 6.88 -25.64 -25.69
CA THR A 341 5.63 -25.26 -25.05
C THR A 341 5.82 -25.35 -23.55
N LYS A 342 5.56 -24.26 -22.83
CA LYS A 342 5.60 -24.28 -21.36
C LYS A 342 4.27 -24.81 -20.84
N GLU A 343 4.27 -26.00 -20.26
CA GLU A 343 3.08 -26.67 -19.73
C GLU A 343 3.14 -26.81 -18.20
N TRP A 344 1.96 -26.89 -17.57
CA TRP A 344 1.91 -27.14 -16.11
C TRP A 344 2.55 -28.48 -15.73
N SER A 345 2.50 -29.48 -16.61
CA SER A 345 3.14 -30.78 -16.39
C SER A 345 4.66 -30.71 -16.33
N ASP A 346 5.31 -29.68 -16.88
CA ASP A 346 6.78 -29.53 -16.81
C ASP A 346 7.26 -29.25 -15.39
N LEU A 347 6.44 -28.53 -14.60
CA LEU A 347 6.71 -28.20 -13.20
C LEU A 347 6.47 -29.40 -12.29
N SER A 348 5.45 -30.21 -12.56
CA SER A 348 5.16 -31.45 -11.84
C SER A 348 4.29 -32.39 -12.68
N SER A 349 4.62 -33.69 -12.68
CA SER A 349 3.82 -34.73 -13.34
C SER A 349 2.42 -34.92 -12.75
N ASP A 350 2.14 -34.36 -11.57
CA ASP A 350 0.80 -34.32 -10.97
C ASP A 350 -0.08 -33.18 -11.52
N CYS A 351 0.49 -32.29 -12.33
CA CYS A 351 -0.23 -31.20 -12.97
C CYS A 351 -0.76 -31.59 -14.35
N ALA A 352 -1.73 -30.81 -14.86
CA ALA A 352 -2.32 -31.07 -16.17
C ALA A 352 -1.32 -30.79 -17.31
N SER A 353 -1.27 -31.67 -18.31
CA SER A 353 -0.53 -31.43 -19.57
C SER A 353 -1.30 -30.47 -20.48
N VAL A 354 -1.25 -29.19 -20.10
CA VAL A 354 -1.83 -28.07 -20.84
C VAL A 354 -0.84 -26.91 -20.80
N GLU A 355 -0.74 -26.18 -21.91
CA GLU A 355 0.02 -24.93 -21.99
C GLU A 355 -0.40 -23.97 -20.87
N ILE A 356 0.55 -23.19 -20.36
CA ILE A 356 0.35 -22.14 -19.37
C ILE A 356 0.11 -20.80 -20.09
N PRO A 357 -1.10 -20.24 -20.19
CA PRO A 357 -1.28 -18.87 -20.68
C PRO A 357 -0.87 -17.85 -19.61
N ILE A 358 -0.21 -16.76 -19.99
CA ILE A 358 0.14 -15.68 -19.06
C ILE A 358 -0.68 -14.41 -19.28
N LYS A 359 -1.10 -13.77 -18.18
CA LYS A 359 -1.86 -12.52 -18.14
C LYS A 359 -1.13 -11.53 -17.22
N TYR A 360 -0.79 -10.34 -17.70
CA TYR A 360 0.07 -9.44 -16.93
C TYR A 360 -0.09 -7.97 -17.35
N PRO A 361 0.34 -6.99 -16.53
CA PRO A 361 0.25 -5.59 -16.88
C PRO A 361 1.05 -5.28 -18.15
N ASP A 362 0.68 -4.24 -18.88
CA ASP A 362 1.47 -3.78 -20.03
C ASP A 362 2.62 -2.85 -19.60
N ALA A 363 3.47 -2.47 -20.55
CA ALA A 363 4.69 -1.72 -20.29
C ALA A 363 4.46 -0.28 -19.78
N ASP A 364 3.23 0.22 -19.83
CA ASP A 364 2.88 1.53 -19.29
C ASP A 364 2.58 1.45 -17.77
N SER A 365 2.52 0.25 -17.19
CA SER A 365 2.30 0.00 -15.76
C SER A 365 3.60 -0.09 -14.96
N GLY A 366 3.68 0.61 -13.82
CA GLY A 366 4.77 0.45 -12.85
C GLY A 366 4.89 -0.96 -12.25
N THR A 367 3.80 -1.74 -12.29
CA THR A 367 3.74 -3.15 -11.90
C THR A 367 4.49 -4.03 -12.89
N TYR A 368 4.40 -3.73 -14.19
CA TYR A 368 5.17 -4.42 -15.24
C TYR A 368 6.66 -4.21 -15.05
N ASP A 369 7.10 -2.95 -14.91
CA ASP A 369 8.53 -2.61 -14.79
C ASP A 369 9.16 -3.31 -13.58
N TYR A 370 8.43 -3.38 -12.46
CA TYR A 370 8.96 -4.04 -11.29
C TYR A 370 9.08 -5.55 -11.43
N PHE A 371 8.05 -6.23 -11.92
CA PHE A 371 8.14 -7.67 -12.13
C PHE A 371 9.24 -8.01 -13.15
N TYR A 372 9.43 -7.14 -14.15
CA TYR A 372 10.50 -7.27 -15.13
C TYR A 372 11.89 -7.16 -14.50
N ASP A 373 12.07 -6.25 -13.55
CA ASP A 373 13.29 -6.11 -12.74
C ASP A 373 13.50 -7.33 -11.84
N VAL A 374 12.57 -7.60 -10.91
CA VAL A 374 12.85 -8.53 -9.80
C VAL A 374 12.69 -10.01 -10.14
N ILE A 375 11.94 -10.37 -11.18
CA ILE A 375 11.75 -11.76 -11.59
C ILE A 375 12.52 -12.08 -12.87
N LEU A 376 12.44 -11.19 -13.87
CA LEU A 376 13.06 -11.42 -15.17
C LEU A 376 14.50 -10.86 -15.26
N ASP A 377 14.97 -10.07 -14.28
CA ASP A 377 16.31 -9.45 -14.29
C ASP A 377 16.57 -8.65 -15.59
N TYR A 378 15.53 -7.94 -16.07
CA TYR A 378 15.54 -7.23 -17.35
C TYR A 378 16.06 -8.09 -18.53
N ALA A 379 15.70 -9.38 -18.54
CA ALA A 379 16.07 -10.33 -19.57
C ALA A 379 15.83 -9.76 -20.98
N THR A 380 16.83 -9.85 -21.86
CA THR A 380 16.78 -9.22 -23.20
C THR A 380 15.59 -9.68 -24.04
N GLU A 381 15.19 -10.94 -23.90
CA GLU A 381 14.04 -11.52 -24.62
C GLU A 381 12.68 -11.03 -24.08
N GLY A 382 12.66 -10.46 -22.86
CA GLY A 382 11.46 -9.92 -22.22
C GLY A 382 10.46 -11.00 -21.83
N PHE A 383 9.18 -10.58 -21.74
CA PHE A 383 8.07 -11.47 -21.44
C PHE A 383 7.70 -12.32 -22.66
N ARG A 384 7.26 -13.56 -22.42
CA ARG A 384 6.61 -14.38 -23.44
C ARG A 384 5.30 -13.74 -23.90
N SER A 385 4.80 -14.11 -25.08
CA SER A 385 3.48 -13.70 -25.54
C SER A 385 2.38 -14.09 -24.55
N GLY A 386 1.51 -13.13 -24.23
CA GLY A 386 0.36 -13.31 -23.34
C GLY A 386 -0.67 -12.20 -23.51
N THR A 387 -1.70 -12.18 -22.66
CA THR A 387 -2.65 -11.07 -22.64
C THR A 387 -2.12 -9.97 -21.74
N GLN A 388 -2.02 -8.75 -22.27
CA GLN A 388 -1.53 -7.59 -21.55
C GLN A 388 -2.61 -6.53 -21.45
N SER A 389 -2.61 -5.77 -20.35
CA SER A 389 -3.46 -4.59 -20.19
C SER A 389 -2.96 -3.70 -19.06
N ALA A 390 -3.03 -2.39 -19.23
CA ALA A 390 -2.88 -1.41 -18.15
C ALA A 390 -4.04 -1.44 -17.14
N ASP A 391 -5.20 -2.03 -17.50
CA ASP A 391 -6.35 -2.16 -16.62
C ASP A 391 -6.37 -3.56 -15.98
N ASP A 392 -6.11 -3.59 -14.67
CA ASP A 392 -6.07 -4.83 -13.90
C ASP A 392 -7.42 -5.57 -13.90
N ASN A 393 -8.56 -4.89 -14.06
CA ASN A 393 -9.86 -5.55 -14.18
C ASN A 393 -9.99 -6.34 -15.49
N VAL A 394 -9.33 -5.90 -16.57
CA VAL A 394 -9.24 -6.68 -17.81
C VAL A 394 -8.45 -7.96 -17.57
N LEU A 395 -7.36 -7.89 -16.81
CA LEU A 395 -6.54 -9.05 -16.45
C LEU A 395 -7.29 -10.03 -15.54
N VAL A 396 -7.99 -9.52 -14.51
CA VAL A 396 -8.88 -10.32 -13.65
C VAL A 396 -9.89 -11.10 -14.49
N ASN A 397 -10.60 -10.42 -15.40
CA ASN A 397 -11.59 -11.08 -16.26
C ASN A 397 -10.96 -12.12 -17.19
N ALA A 398 -9.77 -11.84 -17.72
CA ALA A 398 -9.03 -12.78 -18.57
C ALA A 398 -8.59 -14.04 -17.79
N LEU A 399 -8.18 -13.88 -16.52
CA LEU A 399 -7.83 -15.01 -15.65
C LEU A 399 -9.06 -15.83 -15.27
N VAL A 400 -10.16 -15.18 -14.87
CA VAL A 400 -11.41 -15.88 -14.51
C VAL A 400 -11.99 -16.65 -15.72
N ALA A 401 -11.77 -16.18 -16.94
CA ALA A 401 -12.20 -16.87 -18.15
C ALA A 401 -11.36 -18.14 -18.47
N ASP A 402 -10.14 -18.24 -17.95
CA ASP A 402 -9.17 -19.28 -18.34
C ASP A 402 -8.59 -20.01 -17.11
N GLY A 403 -9.05 -21.24 -16.88
CA GLY A 403 -8.59 -22.06 -15.75
C GLY A 403 -7.13 -22.54 -15.85
N ASN A 404 -6.48 -22.38 -17.01
CA ASN A 404 -5.08 -22.75 -17.20
C ASN A 404 -4.14 -21.54 -17.00
N ALA A 405 -4.69 -20.32 -16.99
CA ALA A 405 -3.91 -19.10 -16.96
C ALA A 405 -3.37 -18.79 -15.57
N ILE A 406 -2.17 -18.22 -15.56
CA ILE A 406 -1.55 -17.55 -14.42
C ILE A 406 -1.32 -16.08 -14.79
N GLY A 407 -1.38 -15.21 -13.80
CA GLY A 407 -1.04 -13.82 -13.98
C GLY A 407 -0.48 -13.18 -12.73
N TYR A 408 -0.13 -11.91 -12.84
CA TYR A 408 0.19 -11.09 -11.69
C TYR A 408 -0.38 -9.68 -11.85
N PHE A 409 -0.64 -9.01 -10.73
CA PHE A 409 -1.01 -7.60 -10.66
C PHE A 409 -0.95 -7.12 -9.19
N GLY A 410 -1.21 -5.83 -8.95
CA GLY A 410 -1.17 -5.22 -7.62
C GLY A 410 -2.08 -5.92 -6.60
N TYR A 411 -1.60 -6.08 -5.37
CA TYR A 411 -2.26 -6.84 -4.29
C TYR A 411 -3.68 -6.34 -4.00
N ALA A 412 -3.93 -5.02 -4.06
CA ALA A 412 -5.25 -4.44 -3.85
C ALA A 412 -6.33 -5.04 -4.78
N TYR A 413 -6.01 -5.22 -6.06
CA TYR A 413 -6.93 -5.85 -7.03
C TYR A 413 -7.22 -7.32 -6.71
N TYR A 414 -6.26 -8.02 -6.10
CA TYR A 414 -6.52 -9.38 -5.62
C TYR A 414 -7.48 -9.38 -4.44
N VAL A 415 -7.33 -8.43 -3.50
CA VAL A 415 -8.21 -8.28 -2.34
C VAL A 415 -9.67 -8.13 -2.76
N GLU A 416 -9.93 -7.36 -3.82
CA GLU A 416 -11.28 -7.17 -4.37
C GLU A 416 -11.84 -8.41 -5.09
N ASN A 417 -10.98 -9.37 -5.46
CA ASN A 417 -11.33 -10.51 -6.31
C ASN A 417 -11.08 -11.89 -5.66
N GLN A 418 -10.93 -11.97 -4.34
CA GLN A 418 -10.65 -13.22 -3.60
C GLN A 418 -11.73 -14.31 -3.74
N ALA A 419 -12.94 -13.92 -4.14
CA ALA A 419 -14.04 -14.86 -4.40
C ALA A 419 -13.77 -15.75 -5.61
N THR A 420 -13.09 -15.24 -6.64
CA THR A 420 -12.90 -15.90 -7.94
C THR A 420 -11.44 -16.26 -8.23
N LEU A 421 -10.49 -15.56 -7.60
CA LEU A 421 -9.07 -15.78 -7.76
C LEU A 421 -8.43 -16.36 -6.49
N SER A 422 -7.36 -17.12 -6.70
CA SER A 422 -6.40 -17.49 -5.66
C SER A 422 -5.11 -16.71 -5.87
N ALA A 423 -4.49 -16.26 -4.78
CA ALA A 423 -3.11 -15.77 -4.81
C ALA A 423 -2.17 -16.79 -4.17
N PHE A 424 -0.97 -16.91 -4.72
CA PHE A 424 -0.04 -17.98 -4.39
C PHE A 424 1.17 -17.53 -3.58
N GLY A 425 1.71 -18.48 -2.82
CA GLY A 425 2.96 -18.28 -2.11
C GLY A 425 4.13 -18.20 -3.08
N VAL A 426 5.04 -17.27 -2.83
CA VAL A 426 6.30 -17.14 -3.59
C VAL A 426 7.48 -17.35 -2.66
N ALA A 427 8.36 -18.27 -3.05
CA ALA A 427 9.64 -18.51 -2.37
C ALA A 427 10.74 -17.74 -3.11
N ASN A 428 11.56 -16.98 -2.38
CA ASN A 428 12.59 -16.12 -2.97
C ASN A 428 13.87 -16.91 -3.34
N ASP A 429 13.71 -17.88 -4.24
CA ASP A 429 14.79 -18.72 -4.79
C ASP A 429 14.86 -18.55 -6.31
N ALA A 430 15.86 -17.79 -6.75
CA ALA A 430 16.10 -17.49 -8.16
C ALA A 430 16.86 -18.61 -8.90
N VAL A 431 17.11 -19.75 -8.24
CA VAL A 431 17.89 -20.87 -8.80
C VAL A 431 17.05 -22.14 -8.94
N LYS A 432 16.30 -22.53 -7.91
CA LYS A 432 15.64 -23.85 -7.84
C LYS A 432 14.12 -23.77 -7.91
N GLY A 433 13.47 -24.89 -8.21
CA GLY A 433 12.02 -25.04 -8.09
C GLY A 433 11.59 -25.44 -6.68
N MET A 434 10.26 -25.41 -6.42
CA MET A 434 9.68 -25.71 -5.11
C MET A 434 10.06 -27.10 -4.56
N GLY A 435 10.40 -28.07 -5.42
CA GLY A 435 10.78 -29.42 -5.00
C GLY A 435 12.14 -29.50 -4.29
N ASP A 436 13.07 -28.58 -4.56
CA ASP A 436 14.44 -28.63 -4.04
C ASP A 436 14.92 -27.35 -3.34
N THR A 437 14.09 -26.30 -3.31
CA THR A 437 14.38 -25.06 -2.59
C THR A 437 14.34 -25.28 -1.07
N SER A 438 15.15 -24.51 -0.34
CA SER A 438 15.04 -24.38 1.12
C SER A 438 14.21 -23.18 1.55
N GLU A 439 13.83 -22.31 0.62
CA GLU A 439 13.06 -21.12 0.89
C GLU A 439 11.58 -21.48 1.09
N THR A 440 10.92 -20.77 2.01
CA THR A 440 9.50 -20.97 2.26
C THR A 440 8.69 -20.05 1.35
N ALA A 441 7.68 -20.60 0.68
CA ALA A 441 6.74 -19.79 -0.09
C ALA A 441 5.86 -18.95 0.85
N VAL A 442 5.98 -17.63 0.76
CA VAL A 442 5.19 -16.68 1.54
C VAL A 442 4.00 -16.23 0.70
N LYS A 443 2.77 -16.25 1.24
CA LYS A 443 1.58 -15.77 0.53
C LYS A 443 1.45 -14.24 0.65
N PRO A 444 0.89 -13.56 -0.37
CA PRO A 444 0.50 -12.17 -0.23
C PRO A 444 -0.68 -12.05 0.73
N THR A 445 -0.49 -11.26 1.77
CA THR A 445 -1.52 -10.78 2.71
C THR A 445 -1.16 -9.35 3.06
N GLU A 446 -2.08 -8.60 3.64
CA GLU A 446 -1.80 -7.24 4.08
C GLU A 446 -0.61 -7.20 5.05
N SER A 447 -0.55 -8.14 6.00
CA SER A 447 0.58 -8.27 6.93
C SER A 447 1.89 -8.57 6.20
N THR A 448 1.91 -9.60 5.37
CA THR A 448 3.17 -10.06 4.72
C THR A 448 3.68 -9.10 3.66
N VAL A 449 2.79 -8.32 3.04
CA VAL A 449 3.16 -7.21 2.17
C VAL A 449 3.74 -6.08 3.02
N ARG A 450 3.00 -5.61 4.03
CA ARG A 450 3.37 -4.45 4.86
C ARG A 450 4.67 -4.64 5.65
N ASP A 451 4.89 -5.82 6.20
CA ASP A 451 6.10 -6.16 6.97
C ASP A 451 7.30 -6.50 6.08
N GLY A 452 7.10 -6.59 4.76
CA GLY A 452 8.13 -6.87 3.78
C GLY A 452 8.60 -8.32 3.77
N SER A 453 7.87 -9.25 4.41
CA SER A 453 8.19 -10.69 4.40
C SER A 453 7.88 -11.37 3.06
N TYR A 454 7.00 -10.81 2.24
CA TYR A 454 6.63 -11.33 0.92
C TYR A 454 7.62 -10.94 -0.20
N GLN A 455 8.89 -11.31 -0.02
CA GLN A 455 9.96 -10.99 -0.98
C GLN A 455 9.96 -11.94 -2.21
N PRO A 456 10.38 -11.44 -3.39
CA PRO A 456 10.73 -10.06 -3.71
C PRO A 456 9.52 -9.24 -4.21
N LEU A 457 8.28 -9.71 -4.02
CA LEU A 457 7.09 -9.10 -4.60
C LEU A 457 6.42 -8.05 -3.70
N SER A 458 6.97 -7.80 -2.51
CA SER A 458 6.61 -6.67 -1.65
C SER A 458 7.79 -5.70 -1.49
N ARG A 459 7.52 -4.40 -1.55
CA ARG A 459 8.52 -3.36 -1.39
C ARG A 459 7.94 -2.11 -0.76
N ASN A 460 8.77 -1.46 0.05
CA ASN A 460 8.52 -0.10 0.48
C ASN A 460 8.68 0.86 -0.70
N LEU A 461 7.79 1.85 -0.73
CA LEU A 461 7.85 3.02 -1.59
C LEU A 461 8.41 4.18 -0.77
N TYR A 462 9.29 4.97 -1.40
CA TYR A 462 10.04 6.01 -0.71
C TYR A 462 9.93 7.34 -1.43
N MET A 463 9.75 8.40 -0.65
CA MET A 463 10.03 9.78 -1.04
C MET A 463 11.30 10.24 -0.32
N ASN A 464 12.29 10.72 -1.06
CA ASN A 464 13.58 11.12 -0.52
C ASN A 464 13.73 12.62 -0.62
N VAL A 465 13.72 13.31 0.51
CA VAL A 465 13.66 14.78 0.59
C VAL A 465 15.06 15.35 0.70
N ASN A 466 15.42 16.30 -0.17
CA ASN A 466 16.62 17.11 0.04
C ASN A 466 16.45 17.94 1.32
N ASN A 467 17.35 17.78 2.29
CA ASN A 467 17.21 18.45 3.59
C ASN A 467 17.29 19.99 3.51
N ALA A 468 17.81 20.55 2.42
CA ALA A 468 17.79 22.00 2.20
C ALA A 468 16.44 22.54 1.71
N ASP A 469 15.49 21.66 1.38
CA ASP A 469 14.18 22.00 0.78
C ASP A 469 12.99 21.76 1.72
N TRP A 470 13.21 21.46 3.01
CA TRP A 470 12.10 21.20 3.97
C TRP A 470 11.09 22.34 4.07
N ASP A 471 11.55 23.60 4.12
CA ASP A 471 10.67 24.80 4.08
C ASP A 471 9.74 24.83 2.85
N LYS A 472 10.05 24.03 1.81
CA LYS A 472 9.24 23.94 0.59
C LYS A 472 8.28 22.76 0.56
N VAL A 473 8.59 21.68 1.26
CA VAL A 473 7.87 20.41 1.10
C VAL A 473 7.15 19.98 2.37
N ASP A 474 7.40 20.64 3.51
CA ASP A 474 6.84 20.31 4.81
C ASP A 474 5.30 20.26 4.78
N ALA A 475 4.64 21.31 4.31
CA ALA A 475 3.19 21.39 4.22
C ALA A 475 2.58 20.27 3.36
N PHE A 476 3.23 19.96 2.22
CA PHE A 476 2.81 18.89 1.33
C PHE A 476 2.94 17.52 1.99
N LEU A 477 4.09 17.25 2.62
CA LEU A 477 4.35 15.98 3.28
C LEU A 477 3.53 15.81 4.56
N ASP A 478 3.34 16.86 5.36
CA ASP A 478 2.47 16.83 6.54
C ASP A 478 1.04 16.47 6.16
N TRP A 479 0.53 17.02 5.05
CA TRP A 479 -0.75 16.62 4.51
C TRP A 479 -0.73 15.18 3.95
N ALA A 480 0.30 14.77 3.20
CA ALA A 480 0.40 13.42 2.66
C ALA A 480 0.40 12.34 3.77
N PHE A 481 0.95 12.65 4.95
CA PHE A 481 0.95 11.77 6.13
C PHE A 481 -0.23 12.02 7.10
N SER A 482 -1.19 12.87 6.72
CA SER A 482 -2.49 13.03 7.39
C SER A 482 -3.45 11.89 7.01
N ASN A 483 -4.62 11.83 7.66
CA ASN A 483 -5.64 10.82 7.32
C ASN A 483 -6.08 10.97 5.85
N ASP A 484 -6.38 12.19 5.41
CA ASP A 484 -6.81 12.48 4.03
C ASP A 484 -5.75 12.02 3.01
N GLY A 485 -4.48 12.38 3.24
CA GLY A 485 -3.39 11.93 2.37
C GLY A 485 -3.17 10.41 2.38
N GLN A 486 -3.34 9.77 3.55
CA GLN A 486 -3.17 8.32 3.65
C GLN A 486 -4.35 7.52 3.06
N ASP A 487 -5.54 8.12 2.94
CA ASP A 487 -6.70 7.50 2.28
C ASP A 487 -6.45 7.25 0.78
N GLU A 488 -5.65 8.11 0.13
CA GLU A 488 -5.25 7.96 -1.28
C GLU A 488 -4.34 6.74 -1.53
N VAL A 489 -3.62 6.26 -0.51
CA VAL A 489 -2.67 5.13 -0.66
C VAL A 489 -3.38 3.87 -1.13
N GLY A 490 -4.53 3.56 -0.52
CA GLY A 490 -5.36 2.44 -0.94
C GLY A 490 -6.01 2.67 -2.30
N GLY A 491 -6.42 3.91 -2.58
CA GLY A 491 -7.06 4.31 -3.85
C GLY A 491 -6.18 4.07 -5.08
N VAL A 492 -4.86 4.21 -4.95
CA VAL A 492 -3.89 3.92 -6.02
C VAL A 492 -3.37 2.47 -5.99
N GLY A 493 -3.90 1.62 -5.11
CA GLY A 493 -3.62 0.18 -5.07
C GLY A 493 -2.45 -0.25 -4.19
N TYR A 494 -1.96 0.63 -3.30
CA TYR A 494 -0.90 0.31 -2.33
C TYR A 494 -1.43 0.01 -0.94
N VAL A 495 -0.55 -0.52 -0.09
CA VAL A 495 -0.82 -0.84 1.31
C VAL A 495 -0.27 0.27 2.18
N SER A 496 -1.14 0.85 3.02
CA SER A 496 -0.76 1.88 3.98
C SER A 496 0.21 1.34 5.03
N LEU A 497 1.00 2.25 5.58
CA LEU A 497 1.94 1.97 6.66
C LEU A 497 1.19 1.57 7.94
N ASN A 498 1.80 0.73 8.77
CA ASN A 498 1.26 0.50 10.12
C ASN A 498 1.57 1.70 11.04
N SER A 499 0.93 1.72 12.20
CA SER A 499 1.09 2.74 13.25
C SER A 499 2.55 3.01 13.63
N GLN A 500 3.39 1.97 13.72
CA GLN A 500 4.82 2.11 14.05
C GLN A 500 5.61 2.81 12.93
N GLN A 501 5.39 2.40 11.69
CA GLN A 501 5.97 3.02 10.50
C GLN A 501 5.52 4.47 10.39
N MET A 502 4.21 4.74 10.56
CA MET A 502 3.64 6.09 10.57
C MET A 502 4.26 6.97 11.66
N ALA A 503 4.39 6.47 12.89
CA ALA A 503 5.03 7.21 13.98
C ALA A 503 6.49 7.55 13.66
N THR A 504 7.22 6.59 13.07
CA THR A 504 8.61 6.81 12.62
C THR A 504 8.66 7.90 11.54
N MET A 505 7.74 7.88 10.57
CA MET A 505 7.70 8.89 9.52
C MET A 505 7.31 10.26 10.09
N LYS A 506 6.26 10.36 10.91
CA LYS A 506 5.87 11.62 11.58
C LYS A 506 7.02 12.21 12.40
N SER A 507 7.85 11.39 13.05
CA SER A 507 9.07 11.85 13.72
C SER A 507 10.08 12.45 12.74
N ARG A 508 10.27 11.84 11.56
CA ARG A 508 11.13 12.37 10.47
C ARG A 508 10.61 13.66 9.88
N LEU A 509 9.30 13.77 9.67
CA LEU A 509 8.66 15.00 9.22
C LEU A 509 8.87 16.12 10.24
N ALA A 510 8.62 15.86 11.52
CA ALA A 510 8.79 16.86 12.59
C ALA A 510 10.25 17.32 12.75
N ALA A 511 11.22 16.42 12.53
CA ALA A 511 12.64 16.77 12.61
C ALA A 511 13.13 17.60 11.41
N GLN A 512 12.47 17.51 10.24
CA GLN A 512 12.86 18.23 9.02
C GLN A 512 14.36 18.10 8.71
N GLY A 513 14.89 16.89 8.90
CA GLY A 513 16.29 16.58 8.69
C GLY A 513 17.28 17.17 9.72
N GLN A 514 16.79 17.72 10.84
CA GLN A 514 17.60 18.22 11.96
C GLN A 514 17.66 17.17 13.08
N TYR A 515 18.52 16.17 12.93
CA TYR A 515 18.76 15.13 13.93
C TYR A 515 20.10 15.25 14.66
#